data_AF-A0A4Q4Z256-F1
#
_entry.id   AF-A0A4Q4Z256-F1
#
_cell.length_a   1.000
_cell.length_b   1.000
_cell.length_c   1.000
_cell.angle_alpha   90.00
_cell.angle_beta   90.00
_cell.angle_gamma   90.00
#
_symmetry.space_group_name_H-M   'P 1'
#
loop_
_entity.id
_entity.type
_entity.pdbx_description
1 polymer ?
#
loop_
_entity_poly.entity_id
_entity_poly.type
_entity_poly.pdbx_seq_one_letter_code
_entity_poly.pdbx_strand_id
1 'polypeptide(L)'
;MSLPRHLPLPTRALPWARALAAAALLLAGTACTGDDGGDDGASPPHAEPTPITDFDATGSSLARDEFCDGIPEASVTAAVGEVASTDHYGNGDRDRITDGVTDVAHEFSCTFTGDSGAVARAWVFVPRVTRAQAKEYVAAAGDAKGCRAVDGHGFGTPGTGLVCRTGDGIEASYRGLFTDTWFACSLTAKDLDEPTLLDQAGQWCVATAGAATVEPSG
;
A
#
# COMPACT_ATOMS: atom_id res chain seq x y z
N MET A 1 23.51 -36.65 -32.23
CA MET A 1 23.90 -36.84 -30.82
C MET A 1 22.62 -36.96 -30.01
N SER A 2 22.45 -38.09 -29.34
CA SER A 2 21.22 -38.53 -28.68
C SER A 2 20.93 -37.79 -27.37
N LEU A 3 19.65 -37.50 -27.14
CA LEU A 3 19.07 -37.02 -25.87
C LEU A 3 19.20 -38.05 -24.74
N PRO A 4 19.11 -37.60 -23.47
CA PRO A 4 18.22 -38.26 -22.51
C PRO A 4 17.28 -37.23 -21.83
N ARG A 5 15.96 -37.38 -22.01
CA ARG A 5 15.01 -38.09 -21.12
C ARG A 5 14.57 -37.27 -19.90
N HIS A 6 13.39 -36.67 -20.05
CA HIS A 6 12.55 -36.16 -18.98
C HIS A 6 12.21 -37.25 -17.96
N LEU A 7 12.30 -36.91 -16.67
CA LEU A 7 11.72 -37.68 -15.58
C LEU A 7 10.45 -36.97 -15.07
N PRO A 8 9.30 -37.66 -14.95
CA PRO A 8 8.12 -37.10 -14.31
C PRO A 8 8.23 -37.15 -12.78
N LEU A 9 7.85 -36.05 -12.12
CA LEU A 9 7.69 -36.00 -10.66
C LEU A 9 6.33 -36.58 -10.25
N PRO A 10 6.26 -37.32 -9.12
CA PRO A 10 5.03 -37.94 -8.65
C PRO A 10 4.08 -36.95 -7.98
N THR A 11 2.85 -36.88 -8.48
CA THR A 11 1.67 -36.31 -7.81
C THR A 11 1.38 -37.05 -6.51
N ARG A 12 1.51 -36.38 -5.36
CA ARG A 12 0.98 -36.84 -4.08
C ARG A 12 -0.33 -36.13 -3.78
N ALA A 13 -1.43 -36.87 -3.91
CA ALA A 13 -2.74 -36.50 -3.37
C ALA A 13 -2.70 -36.60 -1.83
N LEU A 14 -3.10 -35.55 -1.13
CA LEU A 14 -3.44 -35.63 0.30
C LEU A 14 -4.97 -35.68 0.47
N PRO A 15 -5.50 -36.68 1.18
CA PRO A 15 -6.93 -36.80 1.44
C PRO A 15 -7.39 -35.87 2.56
N TRP A 16 -8.64 -35.43 2.39
CA TRP A 16 -9.45 -34.64 3.30
C TRP A 16 -9.54 -35.21 4.72
N ALA A 17 -9.40 -34.35 5.73
CA ALA A 17 -9.87 -34.65 7.08
C ALA A 17 -10.79 -33.50 7.54
N ARG A 18 -12.09 -33.75 7.46
CA ARG A 18 -13.16 -32.95 8.06
C ARG A 18 -13.13 -33.19 9.57
N ALA A 19 -13.03 -32.13 10.37
CA ALA A 19 -13.35 -32.18 11.79
C ALA A 19 -14.48 -31.18 12.08
N LEU A 20 -15.71 -31.70 12.08
CA LEU A 20 -16.90 -31.06 12.62
C LEU A 20 -16.82 -31.19 14.14
N ALA A 21 -16.72 -30.07 14.86
CA ALA A 21 -16.98 -30.02 16.29
C ALA A 21 -18.07 -28.96 16.55
N ALA A 22 -19.30 -29.44 16.60
CA ALA A 22 -20.44 -28.68 17.11
C ALA A 22 -20.36 -28.67 18.65
N ALA A 23 -20.34 -27.47 19.24
CA ALA A 23 -20.60 -27.29 20.66
C ALA A 23 -21.69 -26.23 20.81
N ALA A 24 -22.92 -26.72 20.94
CA ALA A 24 -24.06 -25.95 21.41
C ALA A 24 -23.99 -25.86 22.93
N LEU A 25 -23.99 -24.64 23.47
CA LEU A 25 -24.30 -24.37 24.87
C LEU A 25 -25.20 -23.13 24.94
N LEU A 26 -26.49 -23.44 25.10
CA LEU A 26 -27.53 -22.54 25.61
C LEU A 26 -27.16 -22.11 27.03
N LEU A 27 -27.48 -20.86 27.40
CA LEU A 27 -28.15 -20.50 28.66
C LEU A 27 -28.45 -18.99 28.75
N ALA A 28 -29.75 -18.70 28.96
CA ALA A 28 -30.40 -17.59 29.68
C ALA A 28 -29.85 -16.15 29.54
N GLY A 29 -30.63 -15.13 29.16
CA GLY A 29 -32.00 -14.84 29.57
C GLY A 29 -32.02 -13.79 30.68
N THR A 30 -31.92 -12.50 30.33
CA THR A 30 -32.37 -11.38 31.16
C THR A 30 -33.04 -10.34 30.26
N ALA A 31 -34.37 -10.31 30.33
CA ALA A 31 -35.19 -9.25 29.77
C ALA A 31 -35.13 -8.02 30.69
N CYS A 32 -34.60 -6.91 30.19
CA CYS A 32 -34.82 -5.58 30.76
C CYS A 32 -35.67 -4.78 29.76
N THR A 33 -36.92 -4.57 30.14
CA THR A 33 -37.87 -3.64 29.53
C THR A 33 -37.65 -2.23 30.08
N GLY A 34 -37.63 -1.23 29.20
CA GLY A 34 -37.54 0.21 29.48
C GLY A 34 -36.24 0.78 28.89
N ASP A 35 -36.24 1.76 28.00
CA ASP A 35 -37.04 2.99 27.94
C ASP A 35 -37.08 3.52 26.49
N ASP A 36 -38.20 4.12 26.09
CA ASP A 36 -38.43 4.80 24.80
C ASP A 36 -37.73 6.17 24.85
N GLY A 37 -36.53 6.27 24.28
CA GLY A 37 -35.77 7.51 24.24
C GLY A 37 -34.97 7.64 22.95
N GLY A 38 -35.64 8.13 21.90
CA GLY A 38 -35.07 8.75 20.69
C GLY A 38 -33.68 8.27 20.27
N ASP A 39 -33.64 7.23 19.44
CA ASP A 39 -32.46 6.82 18.70
C ASP A 39 -32.19 7.83 17.57
N ASP A 40 -31.68 9.00 17.95
CA ASP A 40 -30.94 9.87 17.05
C ASP A 40 -29.63 9.15 16.75
N GLY A 41 -29.68 8.23 15.78
CA GLY A 41 -28.56 7.47 15.27
C GLY A 41 -27.44 8.40 14.82
N ALA A 42 -26.56 8.77 15.75
CA ALA A 42 -25.36 9.52 15.48
C ALA A 42 -24.54 8.67 14.50
N SER A 43 -24.35 9.19 13.29
CA SER A 43 -23.40 8.57 12.35
C SER A 43 -22.07 8.40 13.08
N PRO A 44 -21.43 7.22 12.99
CA PRO A 44 -20.15 7.00 13.65
C PRO A 44 -19.18 8.11 13.23
N PRO A 45 -18.37 8.65 14.15
CA PRO A 45 -17.43 9.71 13.82
C PRO A 45 -16.50 9.22 12.71
N HIS A 46 -16.57 9.86 11.54
CA HIS A 46 -15.59 9.67 10.48
C HIS A 46 -14.33 10.43 10.92
N ALA A 47 -13.28 9.69 11.28
CA ALA A 47 -11.98 10.32 11.49
C ALA A 47 -11.56 10.99 10.17
N GLU A 48 -11.20 12.26 10.24
CA GLU A 48 -10.66 12.96 9.07
C GLU A 48 -9.33 12.31 8.66
N PRO A 49 -9.06 12.17 7.35
CA PRO A 49 -7.79 11.63 6.88
C PRO A 49 -6.61 12.47 7.38
N THR A 50 -5.57 11.81 7.88
CA THR A 50 -4.35 12.49 8.32
C THR A 50 -3.60 13.08 7.12
N PRO A 51 -3.34 14.40 7.08
CA PRO A 51 -2.49 14.99 6.06
C PRO A 51 -1.09 14.37 6.09
N ILE A 52 -0.45 14.23 4.93
CA ILE A 52 0.89 13.63 4.86
C ILE A 52 1.94 14.42 5.65
N THR A 53 1.78 15.73 5.79
CA THR A 53 2.66 16.59 6.59
C THR A 53 2.57 16.32 8.09
N ASP A 54 1.47 15.70 8.52
CA ASP A 54 1.19 15.41 9.93
C ASP A 54 1.54 13.96 10.30
N PHE A 55 1.90 13.15 9.30
CA PHE A 55 2.29 11.76 9.50
C PHE A 55 3.75 11.67 9.99
N ASP A 56 3.93 11.28 11.25
CA ASP A 56 5.26 11.10 11.83
C ASP A 56 5.84 9.73 11.50
N ALA A 57 6.69 9.69 10.48
CA ALA A 57 7.48 8.51 10.14
C ALA A 57 8.74 8.33 11.04
N THR A 58 8.99 9.24 11.99
CA THR A 58 10.18 9.20 12.84
C THR A 58 10.07 8.07 13.87
N GLY A 59 11.01 7.13 13.84
CA GLY A 59 11.02 5.98 14.76
C GLY A 59 10.05 4.87 14.39
N SER A 60 9.17 5.10 13.42
CA SER A 60 8.32 4.07 12.82
C SER A 60 9.17 3.09 12.01
N SER A 61 8.79 1.81 12.05
CA SER A 61 9.41 0.74 11.28
C SER A 61 8.35 0.10 10.38
N LEU A 62 8.74 -0.26 9.17
CA LEU A 62 7.86 -0.98 8.24
C LEU A 62 8.24 -2.47 8.22
N ALA A 63 7.22 -3.32 8.09
CA ALA A 63 7.44 -4.71 7.68
C ALA A 63 8.06 -4.71 6.29
N ARG A 64 9.11 -5.50 6.12
CA ARG A 64 9.66 -5.82 4.78
C ARG A 64 9.01 -7.11 4.30
N ASP A 65 7.68 -7.08 4.22
CA ASP A 65 6.78 -8.21 3.96
C ASP A 65 5.54 -7.75 3.16
N GLU A 66 4.65 -8.68 2.82
CA GLU A 66 3.34 -8.40 2.22
C GLU A 66 2.50 -7.48 3.11
N PHE A 67 1.93 -6.42 2.51
CA PHE A 67 1.12 -5.43 3.22
C PHE A 67 -0.18 -5.06 2.49
N CYS A 68 -0.39 -5.55 1.26
CA CYS A 68 -1.51 -5.15 0.41
C CYS A 68 -2.88 -5.43 1.05
N ASP A 69 -3.00 -6.58 1.73
CA ASP A 69 -4.24 -6.98 2.42
C ASP A 69 -4.53 -6.15 3.67
N GLY A 70 -3.53 -5.41 4.18
CA GLY A 70 -3.68 -4.49 5.31
C GLY A 70 -4.22 -3.12 4.90
N ILE A 71 -4.31 -2.82 3.60
CA ILE A 71 -4.77 -1.52 3.10
C ILE A 71 -6.30 -1.46 3.24
N PRO A 72 -6.85 -0.46 3.96
CA PRO A 72 -8.30 -0.33 4.09
C PRO A 72 -8.98 -0.14 2.74
N GLU A 73 -10.04 -0.92 2.47
CA GLU A 73 -10.82 -0.82 1.22
C GLU A 73 -11.33 0.60 0.97
N ALA A 74 -11.77 1.30 2.02
CA ALA A 74 -12.20 2.69 1.93
C ALA A 74 -11.10 3.62 1.40
N SER A 75 -9.83 3.36 1.74
CA SER A 75 -8.68 4.13 1.24
C SER A 75 -8.40 3.83 -0.23
N VAL A 76 -8.57 2.58 -0.67
CA VAL A 76 -8.47 2.21 -2.09
C VAL A 76 -9.57 2.91 -2.89
N THR A 77 -10.82 2.80 -2.43
CA THR A 77 -11.98 3.45 -3.08
C THR A 77 -11.85 4.97 -3.10
N ALA A 78 -11.33 5.59 -2.05
CA ALA A 78 -11.07 7.02 -2.04
C ALA A 78 -9.98 7.44 -3.04
N ALA A 79 -8.98 6.58 -3.28
CA ALA A 79 -7.87 6.87 -4.18
C ALA A 79 -8.22 6.67 -5.66
N VAL A 80 -8.92 5.58 -6.01
CA VAL A 80 -9.16 5.21 -7.42
C VAL A 80 -10.64 5.11 -7.81
N GLY A 81 -11.56 5.23 -6.87
CA GLY A 81 -12.99 5.00 -7.10
C GLY A 81 -13.32 3.51 -7.16
N GLU A 82 -14.24 3.12 -8.05
CA GLU A 82 -14.54 1.71 -8.32
C GLU A 82 -13.31 1.01 -8.91
N VAL A 83 -12.86 -0.07 -8.26
CA VAL A 83 -11.65 -0.80 -8.64
C VAL A 83 -11.93 -1.70 -9.84
N ALA A 84 -11.27 -1.40 -10.96
CA ALA A 84 -11.32 -2.21 -12.18
C ALA A 84 -10.38 -3.43 -12.10
N SER A 85 -9.19 -3.22 -11.53
CA SER A 85 -8.20 -4.28 -11.36
C SER A 85 -7.25 -4.00 -10.20
N THR A 86 -6.72 -5.09 -9.65
CA THR A 86 -5.68 -5.09 -8.63
C THR A 86 -4.54 -5.97 -9.12
N ASP A 87 -3.31 -5.52 -8.88
CA ASP A 87 -2.09 -6.26 -9.17
C ASP A 87 -1.12 -6.16 -7.99
N HIS A 88 -0.31 -7.19 -7.80
CA HIS A 88 0.71 -7.21 -6.75
C HIS A 88 1.84 -8.15 -7.12
N TYR A 89 3.03 -7.84 -6.60
CA TYR A 89 4.16 -8.75 -6.63
C TYR A 89 4.94 -8.66 -5.33
N GLY A 90 5.58 -9.76 -4.97
CA GLY A 90 6.40 -9.89 -3.78
C GLY A 90 7.89 -9.98 -4.09
N ASN A 91 8.67 -10.03 -3.02
CA ASN A 91 10.11 -10.19 -3.14
C ASN A 91 10.50 -11.55 -3.74
N GLY A 92 11.30 -11.50 -4.81
CA GLY A 92 11.74 -12.67 -5.56
C GLY A 92 10.91 -12.97 -6.80
N ASP A 93 9.75 -12.32 -6.98
CA ASP A 93 8.92 -12.49 -8.16
C ASP A 93 9.55 -11.82 -9.38
N ARG A 94 9.37 -12.42 -10.56
CA ARG A 94 9.78 -11.79 -11.81
C ARG A 94 8.62 -10.99 -12.36
N ASP A 95 8.72 -9.67 -12.27
CA ASP A 95 7.65 -8.76 -12.68
C ASP A 95 8.20 -7.49 -13.36
N ARG A 96 7.30 -6.68 -13.91
CA ARG A 96 7.58 -5.35 -14.45
C ARG A 96 7.71 -4.35 -13.30
N ILE A 97 8.96 -4.11 -12.89
CA ILE A 97 9.27 -3.18 -11.79
C ILE A 97 9.03 -1.72 -12.21
N THR A 98 9.38 -1.41 -13.46
CA THR A 98 9.18 -0.09 -14.08
C THR A 98 8.99 -0.25 -15.60
N ASP A 99 8.64 0.83 -16.29
CA ASP A 99 8.33 0.81 -17.71
C ASP A 99 9.48 0.23 -18.55
N GLY A 100 9.16 -0.83 -19.30
CA GLY A 100 10.11 -1.53 -20.16
C GLY A 100 11.14 -2.41 -19.43
N VAL A 101 11.06 -2.53 -18.10
CA VAL A 101 12.00 -3.34 -17.30
C VAL A 101 11.24 -4.44 -16.57
N THR A 102 11.54 -5.69 -16.92
CA THR A 102 11.11 -6.88 -16.19
C THR A 102 12.31 -7.52 -15.52
N ASP A 103 12.27 -7.65 -14.20
CA ASP A 103 13.36 -8.22 -13.40
C ASP A 103 12.82 -8.92 -12.15
N VAL A 104 13.69 -9.51 -11.34
CA VAL A 104 13.37 -10.05 -10.02
C VAL A 104 13.17 -8.91 -9.04
N ALA A 105 11.97 -8.82 -8.46
CA ALA A 105 11.61 -7.82 -7.48
C ALA A 105 12.42 -8.00 -6.19
N HIS A 106 12.91 -6.89 -5.66
CA HIS A 106 13.50 -6.78 -4.33
C HIS A 106 12.64 -5.89 -3.42
N GLU A 107 11.34 -5.93 -3.65
CA GLU A 107 10.33 -5.12 -3.00
C GLU A 107 8.98 -5.85 -3.03
N PHE A 108 8.05 -5.41 -2.18
CA PHE A 108 6.64 -5.77 -2.25
C PHE A 108 5.87 -4.59 -2.85
N SER A 109 4.97 -4.82 -3.79
CA SER A 109 4.20 -3.77 -4.45
C SER A 109 2.73 -4.13 -4.56
N CYS A 110 1.86 -3.13 -4.41
CA CYS A 110 0.43 -3.21 -4.67
C CYS A 110 0.06 -2.12 -5.67
N THR A 111 -0.73 -2.46 -6.67
CA THR A 111 -1.27 -1.52 -7.66
C THR A 111 -2.78 -1.71 -7.75
N PHE A 112 -3.52 -0.61 -7.65
CA PHE A 112 -4.96 -0.56 -7.81
C PHE A 112 -5.28 0.37 -8.97
N THR A 113 -6.11 -0.10 -9.89
CA THR A 113 -6.56 0.67 -11.05
C THR A 113 -8.07 0.85 -10.95
N GLY A 114 -8.53 2.09 -11.00
CA GLY A 114 -9.95 2.43 -11.03
C GLY A 114 -10.53 2.42 -12.45
N ASP A 115 -11.85 2.32 -12.57
CA ASP A 115 -12.55 2.38 -13.88
C ASP A 115 -12.35 3.70 -14.63
N SER A 116 -12.03 4.78 -13.90
CA SER A 116 -11.65 6.08 -14.46
C SER A 116 -10.26 6.08 -15.10
N GLY A 117 -9.46 5.03 -14.87
CA GLY A 117 -8.04 4.97 -15.21
C GLY A 117 -7.12 5.61 -14.18
N ALA A 118 -7.63 6.03 -13.01
CA ALA A 118 -6.79 6.40 -11.88
C ALA A 118 -5.99 5.19 -11.38
N VAL A 119 -4.71 5.39 -11.05
CA VAL A 119 -3.81 4.32 -10.60
C VAL A 119 -3.16 4.70 -9.28
N ALA A 120 -3.41 3.91 -8.25
CA ALA A 120 -2.77 4.05 -6.95
C ALA A 120 -1.78 2.90 -6.73
N ARG A 121 -0.54 3.23 -6.38
CA ARG A 121 0.53 2.25 -6.14
C ARG A 121 1.23 2.50 -4.82
N ALA A 122 1.71 1.44 -4.17
CA ALA A 122 2.60 1.53 -3.03
C ALA A 122 3.61 0.38 -3.08
N TRP A 123 4.84 0.61 -2.61
CA TRP A 123 5.86 -0.42 -2.54
C TRP A 123 6.85 -0.22 -1.38
N VAL A 124 7.31 -1.35 -0.84
CA VAL A 124 8.25 -1.44 0.28
C VAL A 124 9.51 -2.18 -0.17
N PHE A 125 10.68 -1.55 -0.02
CA PHE A 125 11.96 -2.18 -0.34
C PHE A 125 12.32 -3.26 0.69
N VAL A 126 12.78 -4.43 0.21
CA VAL A 126 13.27 -5.52 1.07
C VAL A 126 14.71 -5.33 1.55
N PRO A 127 15.66 -4.85 0.72
CA PRO A 127 16.98 -4.50 1.21
C PRO A 127 16.89 -3.36 2.23
N ARG A 128 17.70 -3.46 3.30
CA ARG A 128 17.88 -2.32 4.22
C ARG A 128 18.49 -1.16 3.46
N VAL A 129 17.96 0.04 3.71
CA VAL A 129 18.39 1.29 3.09
C VAL A 129 19.01 2.17 4.17
N THR A 130 20.27 2.51 3.99
CA THR A 130 20.96 3.46 4.85
C THR A 130 20.49 4.89 4.55
N ARG A 131 20.68 5.82 5.51
CA ARG A 131 20.42 7.24 5.27
C ARG A 131 21.22 7.83 4.10
N ALA A 132 22.42 7.30 3.81
CA ALA A 132 23.21 7.76 2.68
C ALA A 132 22.56 7.35 1.35
N GLN A 133 22.20 6.07 1.20
CA GLN A 133 21.47 5.57 0.03
C GLN A 133 20.13 6.28 -0.15
N ALA A 134 19.38 6.49 0.94
CA ALA A 134 18.10 7.19 0.87
C ALA A 134 18.24 8.65 0.39
N LYS A 135 19.36 9.34 0.70
CA LYS A 135 19.66 10.66 0.12
C LYS A 135 19.94 10.60 -1.38
N GLU A 136 20.65 9.56 -1.83
CA GLU A 136 20.89 9.32 -3.25
C GLU A 136 19.56 9.05 -3.98
N TYR A 137 18.64 8.32 -3.37
CA TYR A 137 17.30 8.10 -3.93
C TYR A 137 16.49 9.39 -4.02
N VAL A 138 16.51 10.24 -2.99
CA VAL A 138 15.87 11.57 -3.04
C VAL A 138 16.46 12.42 -4.16
N ALA A 139 17.79 12.48 -4.27
CA ALA A 139 18.46 13.24 -5.31
C ALA A 139 18.10 12.73 -6.72
N ALA A 140 18.20 11.42 -6.95
CA ALA A 140 17.85 10.81 -8.22
C ALA A 140 16.37 11.03 -8.60
N ALA A 141 15.48 11.02 -7.62
CA ALA A 141 14.06 11.30 -7.84
C ALA A 141 13.83 12.78 -8.23
N GLY A 142 14.56 13.72 -7.62
CA GLY A 142 14.51 15.14 -7.97
C GLY A 142 15.04 15.46 -9.37
N ASP A 143 15.96 14.65 -9.89
CA ASP A 143 16.52 14.78 -11.24
C ASP A 143 15.66 14.11 -12.33
N ALA A 144 14.54 13.47 -11.96
CA ALA A 144 13.67 12.78 -12.90
C ALA A 144 13.01 13.75 -13.89
N LYS A 145 13.10 13.44 -15.17
CA LYS A 145 12.55 14.28 -16.24
C LYS A 145 11.03 14.41 -16.13
N GLY A 146 10.53 15.64 -16.18
CA GLY A 146 9.09 15.91 -16.12
C GLY A 146 8.51 15.90 -14.71
N CYS A 147 9.35 15.69 -13.70
CA CYS A 147 9.00 15.78 -12.30
C CYS A 147 9.44 17.11 -11.70
N ARG A 148 8.70 17.55 -10.68
CA ARG A 148 9.07 18.66 -9.79
C ARG A 148 8.91 18.21 -8.35
N ALA A 149 9.77 18.73 -7.47
CA ALA A 149 9.61 18.53 -6.04
C ALA A 149 8.37 19.24 -5.50
N VAL A 150 7.83 18.70 -4.42
CA VAL A 150 6.79 19.30 -3.59
C VAL A 150 7.42 19.58 -2.23
N ASP A 151 7.64 20.87 -1.92
CA ASP A 151 8.42 21.29 -0.76
C ASP A 151 7.73 20.93 0.56
N GLY A 152 8.48 20.35 1.50
CA GLY A 152 7.96 19.99 2.82
C GLY A 152 7.17 18.69 2.87
N HIS A 153 7.16 17.91 1.78
CA HIS A 153 6.47 16.63 1.71
C HIS A 153 7.42 15.44 1.54
N GLY A 154 6.98 14.27 2.01
CA GLY A 154 7.73 13.01 1.99
C GLY A 154 7.71 12.33 3.35
N PHE A 155 8.18 11.08 3.40
CA PHE A 155 8.25 10.33 4.66
C PHE A 155 9.60 10.47 5.34
N GLY A 156 9.59 10.73 6.65
CA GLY A 156 10.78 10.66 7.49
C GLY A 156 11.91 11.58 7.03
N THR A 157 13.16 11.20 7.32
CA THR A 157 14.33 11.95 6.89
C THR A 157 15.49 11.01 6.59
N PRO A 158 15.92 10.87 5.32
CA PRO A 158 15.50 11.65 4.14
C PRO A 158 14.18 11.15 3.50
N GLY A 159 13.46 12.07 2.84
CA GLY A 159 12.23 11.81 2.09
C GLY A 159 11.95 12.94 1.09
N THR A 160 11.00 12.71 0.16
CA THR A 160 10.56 13.72 -0.82
C THR A 160 9.16 13.43 -1.35
N GLY A 161 8.44 14.48 -1.75
CA GLY A 161 7.24 14.41 -2.58
C GLY A 161 7.53 14.94 -3.97
N LEU A 162 6.92 14.34 -5.00
CA LEU A 162 7.07 14.73 -6.39
C LEU A 162 5.71 14.85 -7.08
N VAL A 163 5.62 15.77 -8.03
CA VAL A 163 4.57 15.79 -9.06
C VAL A 163 5.23 15.61 -10.42
N CYS A 164 4.79 14.60 -11.17
CA CYS A 164 5.33 14.23 -12.47
C CYS A 164 4.24 14.28 -13.54
N ARG A 165 4.56 14.79 -14.73
CA ARG A 165 3.71 14.60 -15.91
C ARG A 165 4.05 13.26 -16.56
N THR A 166 3.04 12.43 -16.77
CA THR A 166 3.17 11.09 -17.38
C THR A 166 2.36 11.04 -18.68
N GLY A 167 2.48 9.93 -19.43
CA GLY A 167 1.59 9.70 -20.58
C GLY A 167 0.13 9.48 -20.16
N ASP A 168 -0.09 9.10 -18.91
CA ASP A 168 -1.38 8.73 -18.34
C ASP A 168 -1.97 9.79 -17.42
N GLY A 169 -1.39 11.00 -17.38
CA GLY A 169 -1.93 12.13 -16.62
C GLY A 169 -0.87 12.82 -15.76
N ILE A 170 -1.27 13.20 -14.56
CA ILE A 170 -0.38 13.75 -13.54
C ILE A 170 -0.24 12.70 -12.44
N GLU A 171 0.99 12.40 -12.06
CA GLU A 171 1.31 11.54 -10.91
C GLU A 171 1.77 12.43 -9.75
N ALA A 172 1.18 12.24 -8.57
CA ALA A 172 1.74 12.67 -7.31
C ALA A 172 2.32 11.46 -6.57
N SER A 173 3.54 11.57 -6.06
CA SER A 173 4.19 10.48 -5.33
C SER A 173 4.92 10.99 -4.10
N TYR A 174 4.95 10.16 -3.07
CA TYR A 174 5.68 10.44 -1.83
C TYR A 174 6.54 9.24 -1.48
N ARG A 175 7.74 9.52 -0.97
CA ARG A 175 8.74 8.48 -0.67
C ARG A 175 9.63 8.91 0.46
N GLY A 176 10.19 7.93 1.16
CA GLY A 176 11.07 8.23 2.28
C GLY A 176 11.53 7.04 3.09
N LEU A 177 12.41 7.35 4.05
CA LEU A 177 13.05 6.36 4.90
C LEU A 177 12.34 6.22 6.25
N PHE A 178 11.91 4.98 6.54
CA PHE A 178 11.38 4.54 7.83
C PHE A 178 12.42 3.71 8.57
N THR A 179 13.16 4.34 9.49
CA THR A 179 14.29 3.75 10.21
C THR A 179 15.42 3.25 9.29
N ASP A 180 15.19 2.15 8.58
CA ASP A 180 16.08 1.54 7.59
C ASP A 180 15.34 0.89 6.41
N THR A 181 14.04 1.15 6.25
CA THR A 181 13.21 0.64 5.15
C THR A 181 12.78 1.80 4.28
N TRP A 182 12.99 1.68 2.97
CA TRP A 182 12.53 2.67 2.01
C TRP A 182 11.13 2.34 1.52
N PHE A 183 10.25 3.33 1.55
CA PHE A 183 8.87 3.23 1.13
C PHE A 183 8.55 4.30 0.11
N ALA A 184 7.68 3.96 -0.83
CA ALA A 184 7.13 4.90 -1.77
C ALA A 184 5.70 4.53 -2.17
N CYS A 185 4.95 5.53 -2.57
CA CYS A 185 3.58 5.42 -3.02
C CYS A 185 3.29 6.52 -4.03
N SER A 186 2.35 6.27 -4.93
CA SER A 186 1.91 7.25 -5.92
C SER A 186 0.43 7.11 -6.24
N LEU A 187 -0.13 8.21 -6.73
CA LEU A 187 -1.45 8.28 -7.35
C LEU A 187 -1.32 9.02 -8.67
N THR A 188 -1.80 8.40 -9.75
CA THR A 188 -1.89 8.99 -11.09
C THR A 188 -3.33 9.19 -11.48
N ALA A 189 -3.68 10.38 -11.99
CA ALA A 189 -5.01 10.67 -12.52
C ALA A 189 -4.96 11.68 -13.68
N LYS A 190 -5.97 11.64 -14.57
CA LYS A 190 -6.10 12.55 -15.73
C LYS A 190 -6.97 13.77 -15.45
N ASP A 191 -8.00 13.59 -14.62
CA ASP A 191 -9.09 14.55 -14.47
C ASP A 191 -9.04 15.31 -13.14
N LEU A 192 -7.97 15.17 -12.37
CA LEU A 192 -7.75 15.90 -11.12
C LEU A 192 -6.86 17.11 -11.37
N ASP A 193 -7.23 18.23 -10.75
CA ASP A 193 -6.27 19.32 -10.59
C ASP A 193 -5.17 18.92 -9.59
N GLU A 194 -4.05 19.62 -9.68
CA GLU A 194 -2.85 19.26 -8.94
C GLU A 194 -3.02 19.34 -7.41
N PRO A 195 -3.69 20.36 -6.81
CA PRO A 195 -3.97 20.37 -5.38
C PRO A 195 -4.81 19.17 -4.92
N THR A 196 -5.89 18.86 -5.64
CA THR A 196 -6.76 17.71 -5.31
C THR A 196 -5.98 16.39 -5.42
N LEU A 197 -5.15 16.26 -6.46
CA LEU A 197 -4.29 15.09 -6.64
C LEU A 197 -3.29 14.94 -5.49
N LEU A 198 -2.65 16.02 -5.04
CA LEU A 198 -1.70 16.00 -3.93
C LEU A 198 -2.34 15.56 -2.62
N ASP A 199 -3.56 16.06 -2.33
CA ASP A 199 -4.31 15.70 -1.14
C ASP A 199 -4.72 14.22 -1.16
N GLN A 200 -5.31 13.75 -2.27
CA GLN A 200 -5.71 12.35 -2.42
C GLN A 200 -4.50 11.40 -2.39
N ALA A 201 -3.40 11.76 -3.05
CA ALA A 201 -2.16 11.01 -3.00
C ALA A 201 -1.59 10.95 -1.58
N GLY A 202 -1.67 12.05 -0.83
CA GLY A 202 -1.22 12.10 0.56
C GLY A 202 -2.00 11.13 1.44
N GLN A 203 -3.32 11.12 1.32
CA GLN A 203 -4.20 10.21 2.06
C GLN A 203 -3.93 8.74 1.72
N TRP A 204 -3.81 8.42 0.42
CA TRP A 204 -3.42 7.10 -0.06
C TRP A 204 -2.09 6.64 0.55
N CYS A 205 -1.11 7.51 0.51
CA CYS A 205 0.24 7.25 1.00
C CYS A 205 0.30 7.02 2.51
N VAL A 206 -0.46 7.79 3.30
CA VAL A 206 -0.56 7.57 4.74
C VAL A 206 -1.24 6.25 5.07
N ALA A 207 -2.34 5.92 4.38
CA ALA A 207 -3.05 4.65 4.60
C ALA A 207 -2.16 3.43 4.30
N THR A 208 -1.42 3.47 3.20
CA THR A 208 -0.52 2.38 2.80
C THR A 208 0.73 2.28 3.66
N ALA A 209 1.31 3.40 4.09
CA ALA A 209 2.37 3.39 5.10
C ALA A 209 1.88 2.81 6.44
N GLY A 210 0.66 3.15 6.85
CA GLY A 210 0.01 2.58 8.04
C GLY A 210 -0.16 1.06 7.94
N ALA A 211 -0.64 0.56 6.80
CA ALA A 211 -0.77 -0.87 6.54
C ALA A 211 0.57 -1.64 6.60
N ALA A 212 1.67 -0.98 6.23
CA ALA A 212 3.00 -1.55 6.26
C ALA A 212 3.72 -1.38 7.61
N THR A 213 3.20 -0.57 8.54
CA THR A 213 3.88 -0.25 9.80
C THR A 213 3.79 -1.43 10.78
N VAL A 214 4.88 -1.71 11.47
CA VAL A 214 4.94 -2.72 12.54
C VAL A 214 5.20 -2.06 13.89
N GLU A 215 4.53 -2.55 14.93
CA GLU A 215 4.82 -2.14 16.30
C GLU A 215 6.19 -2.68 16.72
N PRO A 216 6.98 -1.90 17.49
CA PRO A 216 8.19 -2.41 18.11
C PRO A 216 7.86 -3.62 18.96
N SER A 217 8.48 -4.77 18.66
CA SER A 217 8.43 -5.92 19.58
C SER A 217 9.18 -5.53 20.84
N GLY A 218 8.44 -5.24 21.91
CA GLY A 218 8.99 -4.91 23.24
C GLY A 218 9.73 -6.06 23.91
#